data_AF-A0AAD7SER4-F1
#
_entry.id   AF-A0AAD7SER4-F1
#
_cell.length_a   1.000
_cell.length_b   1.000
_cell.length_c   1.000
_cell.angle_alpha   90.00
_cell.angle_beta   90.00
_cell.angle_gamma   90.00
#
_symmetry.space_group_name_H-M   'P 1'
#
loop_
_entity.id
_entity.type
_entity.pdbx_description
1 polymer ?
#
loop_
_entity_poly.entity_id
_entity_poly.type
_entity_poly.pdbx_seq_one_letter_code
_entity_poly.pdbx_strand_id
1 'polypeptide(L)'
;MHCNCEVLWLRRLDREDDMETCASPPSLKGRYFWYVREDEFVCEPPLITQHTHKLLVLEGQTASLRCKAVGDPMPIIHWVAPDDRLISNSSRATVYENGTLDILITTSKDYGTF
;
A
#
# COMPACT_ATOMS: atom_id res chain seq x y z
N MET A 1 6.31 -0.10 18.69
CA MET A 1 6.72 -0.95 17.57
C MET A 1 5.49 -1.60 16.95
N HIS A 2 5.43 -1.72 15.62
CA HIS A 2 4.38 -2.51 14.95
C HIS A 2 4.89 -3.94 14.76
N CYS A 3 4.31 -4.88 15.50
CA CYS A 3 4.75 -6.26 15.59
C CYS A 3 4.00 -7.13 14.59
N ASN A 4 4.29 -6.94 13.31
CA ASN A 4 3.79 -7.75 12.20
C ASN A 4 4.95 -8.58 11.60
N CYS A 5 4.74 -9.21 10.45
CA CYS A 5 5.77 -10.02 9.79
C CYS A 5 7.01 -9.21 9.35
N GLU A 6 6.91 -7.88 9.20
CA GLU A 6 8.04 -7.03 8.77
C GLU A 6 9.16 -6.95 9.81
N VAL A 7 8.86 -7.22 11.08
CA VAL A 7 9.84 -7.25 12.18
C VAL A 7 10.19 -8.66 12.64
N LEU A 8 9.70 -9.69 11.94
CA LEU A 8 10.02 -11.09 12.26
C LEU A 8 11.52 -11.39 12.14
N TRP A 9 12.22 -10.73 11.21
CA TRP A 9 13.68 -10.85 11.11
C TRP A 9 14.38 -10.36 12.39
N LEU A 10 13.89 -9.28 13.00
CA LEU A 10 14.44 -8.72 14.23
C LEU A 10 14.19 -9.68 15.40
N ARG A 11 13.01 -10.29 15.45
CA ARG A 11 12.67 -11.30 16.46
C ARG A 11 13.62 -12.50 16.42
N ARG A 12 14.18 -12.83 15.26
CA ARG A 12 15.11 -13.97 15.08
C ARG A 12 16.56 -13.67 15.44
N LEU A 13 16.89 -12.41 15.76
CA LEU A 13 18.22 -12.05 16.20
C LEU A 13 18.44 -12.43 17.67
N ASP A 14 19.65 -12.88 18.00
CA ASP A 14 20.09 -13.07 19.37
C ASP A 14 20.55 -11.72 19.93
N ARG A 15 19.72 -11.10 20.76
CA ARG A 15 19.94 -9.77 21.36
C ARG A 15 19.49 -9.78 22.81
N GLU A 16 20.08 -8.88 23.59
CA GLU A 16 19.63 -8.61 24.95
C GLU A 16 18.21 -8.03 24.93
N ASP A 17 17.41 -8.41 25.93
CA ASP A 17 16.04 -7.94 26.11
C ASP A 17 16.05 -6.50 26.64
N ASP A 18 15.93 -5.53 25.73
CA ASP A 18 15.86 -4.09 26.04
C ASP A 18 14.42 -3.65 26.42
N MET A 19 13.56 -4.61 26.81
CA MET A 19 12.19 -4.38 27.27
C MET A 19 11.29 -3.68 26.23
N GLU A 20 11.53 -3.92 24.93
CA GLU A 20 10.72 -3.34 23.87
C GLU A 20 9.29 -3.89 23.90
N THR A 21 8.33 -3.04 23.59
CA THR A 21 6.91 -3.38 23.67
C THR A 21 6.20 -3.13 22.34
N CYS A 22 5.33 -4.08 21.96
CA CYS A 22 4.46 -3.98 20.81
C CYS A 22 3.37 -2.91 21.05
N ALA A 23 3.23 -1.96 20.12
CA ALA A 23 2.19 -0.92 20.15
C ALA A 23 0.98 -1.30 19.29
N SER A 24 1.21 -2.10 18.25
CA SER A 24 0.25 -2.66 17.31
C SER A 24 0.79 -4.01 16.80
N PRO A 25 -0.03 -4.89 16.20
CA PRO A 25 -1.50 -4.81 16.07
C PRO A 25 -2.22 -4.89 17.44
N PRO A 26 -3.54 -4.62 17.50
CA PRO A 26 -4.31 -4.65 18.76
C PRO A 26 -4.20 -5.97 19.54
N SER A 27 -4.01 -7.09 18.85
CA SER A 27 -3.79 -8.42 19.44
C SER A 27 -2.48 -8.54 20.23
N LEU A 28 -1.45 -7.77 19.87
CA LEU A 28 -0.13 -7.79 20.49
C LEU A 28 0.18 -6.55 21.31
N LYS A 29 -0.72 -5.57 21.35
CA LYS A 29 -0.52 -4.31 22.06
C LYS A 29 -0.19 -4.54 23.54
N GLY A 30 0.92 -3.96 24.01
CA GLY A 30 1.38 -4.06 25.39
C GLY A 30 2.21 -5.33 25.70
N ARG A 31 2.37 -6.24 24.74
CA ARG A 31 3.22 -7.43 24.89
C ARG A 31 4.69 -7.05 24.69
N TYR A 32 5.57 -7.64 25.50
CA TYR A 32 7.01 -7.52 25.31
C TYR A 32 7.45 -8.24 24.04
N PHE A 33 8.18 -7.54 23.18
CA PHE A 33 8.54 -7.97 21.82
C PHE A 33 9.23 -9.35 21.82
N TRP A 34 10.21 -9.57 22.68
CA TRP A 34 10.97 -10.81 22.74
C TRP A 34 10.17 -12.01 23.29
N TYR A 35 9.07 -11.76 24.01
CA TYR A 35 8.15 -12.78 24.54
C TYR A 35 7.01 -13.13 23.59
N VAL A 36 6.85 -12.41 22.49
CA VAL A 36 5.92 -12.78 21.42
C VAL A 36 6.51 -13.95 20.63
N ARG A 37 5.71 -14.98 20.36
CA ARG A 37 6.13 -16.13 19.57
C ARG A 37 6.22 -15.76 18.09
N GLU A 38 7.13 -16.39 17.36
CA GLU A 38 7.36 -16.09 15.93
C GLU A 38 6.10 -16.24 15.07
N ASP A 39 5.22 -17.19 15.38
CA ASP A 39 3.96 -17.45 14.65
C ASP A 39 2.89 -16.37 14.88
N GLU A 40 3.07 -15.50 15.88
CA GLU A 40 2.16 -14.38 16.16
C GLU A 40 2.52 -13.11 15.36
N PHE A 41 3.71 -13.06 14.74
CA PHE A 41 4.13 -11.97 13.83
C PHE A 41 3.55 -12.18 12.42
N VAL A 42 2.25 -11.93 12.29
CA VAL A 42 1.48 -12.14 11.05
C VAL A 42 1.31 -10.82 10.29
N CYS A 43 1.26 -10.91 8.96
CA CYS A 43 0.85 -9.82 8.07
C CYS A 43 -0.46 -10.20 7.38
N GLU A 44 -1.26 -9.19 7.06
CA GLU A 44 -2.51 -9.35 6.33
C GLU A 44 -2.31 -8.95 4.86
N PRO A 45 -2.70 -9.82 3.89
CA PRO A 45 -2.56 -9.51 2.49
C PRO A 45 -3.42 -8.30 2.09
N PRO A 46 -3.01 -7.54 1.05
CA PRO A 46 -3.75 -6.38 0.60
C PRO A 46 -5.13 -6.74 0.03
N LEU A 47 -6.14 -6.00 0.44
CA LEU A 47 -7.51 -6.08 -0.07
C LEU A 47 -7.95 -4.73 -0.61
N ILE A 48 -8.31 -4.67 -1.90
CA ILE A 48 -8.87 -3.47 -2.52
C ILE A 48 -10.31 -3.27 -2.01
N THR A 49 -10.55 -2.15 -1.32
CA THR A 49 -11.86 -1.81 -0.73
C THR A 49 -12.62 -0.79 -1.56
N GLN A 50 -11.92 0.03 -2.33
CA GLN A 50 -12.53 1.04 -3.21
C GLN A 50 -11.71 1.16 -4.49
N HIS A 51 -12.38 1.17 -5.65
CA HIS A 51 -11.73 1.49 -6.92
C HIS A 51 -12.70 2.16 -7.89
N THR A 52 -12.17 2.88 -8.87
CA THR A 52 -12.96 3.42 -10.00
C THR A 52 -13.25 2.29 -10.99
N HIS A 53 -14.52 1.88 -11.13
CA HIS A 53 -14.91 0.80 -12.05
C HIS A 53 -14.84 1.19 -13.53
N LYS A 54 -15.39 2.35 -13.88
CA LYS A 54 -15.41 2.88 -15.25
C LYS A 54 -15.35 4.39 -15.20
N LEU A 55 -14.48 4.96 -16.03
CA LEU A 55 -14.33 6.40 -16.19
C LEU A 55 -14.39 6.72 -17.68
N LEU A 56 -15.19 7.73 -18.04
CA LEU A 56 -15.27 8.26 -19.41
C LEU A 56 -14.91 9.74 -19.34
N VAL A 57 -13.84 10.12 -20.02
CA VAL A 57 -13.28 11.47 -20.02
C VAL A 57 -12.95 11.82 -21.48
N LEU A 58 -13.16 13.08 -21.86
CA LEU A 58 -12.79 13.57 -23.19
C LEU A 58 -11.30 13.86 -23.26
N GLU A 59 -10.71 13.69 -24.44
CA GLU A 59 -9.30 14.05 -24.67
C GLU A 59 -9.01 15.50 -24.25
N GLY A 60 -7.85 15.69 -23.62
CA GLY A 60 -7.43 16.99 -23.08
C GLY A 60 -7.98 17.32 -21.69
N GLN A 61 -8.92 16.55 -21.15
CA GLN A 61 -9.41 16.72 -19.78
C GLN A 61 -8.61 15.91 -18.77
N THR A 62 -8.75 16.27 -17.48
CA THR A 62 -8.17 15.53 -16.37
C THR A 62 -9.00 14.29 -16.03
N ALA A 63 -8.33 13.15 -15.89
CA ALA A 63 -8.92 11.90 -15.40
C ALA A 63 -8.40 11.59 -14.00
N SER A 64 -9.29 11.21 -13.07
CA SER A 64 -8.95 10.85 -11.70
C SER A 64 -9.43 9.43 -11.39
N LEU A 65 -8.48 8.53 -11.20
CA LEU A 65 -8.70 7.12 -10.87
C LEU A 65 -8.40 6.90 -9.39
N ARG A 66 -9.35 6.34 -8.65
CA ARG A 66 -9.18 6.07 -7.23
C ARG A 66 -8.94 4.59 -7.03
N CYS A 67 -8.00 4.26 -6.16
CA CYS A 67 -7.82 2.93 -5.60
C CYS A 67 -7.52 3.10 -4.11
N LYS A 68 -8.17 2.30 -3.27
CA LYS A 68 -7.84 2.17 -1.85
C LYS A 68 -7.77 0.70 -1.51
N ALA A 69 -6.71 0.34 -0.81
CA ALA A 69 -6.50 -0.99 -0.28
C ALA A 69 -6.20 -0.92 1.21
N VAL A 70 -6.53 -2.00 1.91
CA VAL A 70 -6.22 -2.21 3.33
C VAL A 70 -5.40 -3.49 3.46
N GLY A 71 -4.57 -3.55 4.49
CA GLY A 71 -3.70 -4.68 4.80
C GLY A 71 -2.79 -4.32 5.96
N ASP A 72 -2.02 -5.31 6.41
CA ASP A 72 -0.98 -5.13 7.42
C ASP A 72 0.31 -5.73 6.86
N PRO A 73 1.32 -4.92 6.50
CA PRO A 73 1.34 -3.45 6.60
C PRO A 73 0.39 -2.77 5.61
N MET A 74 0.21 -1.45 5.81
CA MET A 74 -0.58 -0.62 4.89
C MET A 74 -0.01 -0.73 3.46
N PRO A 75 -0.82 -1.17 2.48
CA PRO A 75 -0.31 -1.43 1.14
C PRO A 75 -0.01 -0.15 0.36
N ILE A 76 1.03 -0.21 -0.47
CA ILE A 76 1.42 0.84 -1.41
C ILE A 76 0.73 0.57 -2.75
N ILE A 77 0.10 1.60 -3.30
CA ILE A 77 -0.65 1.50 -4.55
C ILE A 77 0.20 1.98 -5.71
N HIS A 78 0.31 1.13 -6.73
CA HIS A 78 0.92 1.45 -8.01
C HIS A 78 -0.10 1.29 -9.13
N TRP A 79 0.06 2.09 -10.18
CA TRP A 79 -0.80 2.07 -11.35
C TRP A 79 -0.03 1.61 -12.57
N VAL A 80 -0.70 0.87 -13.44
CA VAL A 80 -0.16 0.40 -14.71
C VAL A 80 -0.96 1.06 -15.82
N ALA A 81 -0.29 1.58 -16.85
CA ALA A 81 -0.96 2.13 -18.01
C ALA A 81 -1.44 1.01 -18.95
N PRO A 82 -2.35 1.28 -19.89
CA PRO A 82 -2.83 0.28 -20.86
C PRO A 82 -1.74 -0.34 -21.74
N ASP A 83 -0.54 0.26 -21.78
CA ASP A 83 0.65 -0.23 -22.47
C ASP A 83 1.59 -1.04 -21.55
N ASP A 84 1.10 -1.54 -20.42
CA ASP A 84 1.81 -2.30 -19.38
C ASP A 84 2.95 -1.54 -18.68
N ARG A 85 3.00 -0.22 -18.84
CA ARG A 85 4.02 0.61 -18.19
C ARG A 85 3.59 1.02 -16.79
N LEU A 86 4.50 0.88 -15.82
CA LEU A 86 4.32 1.43 -14.48
C LEU A 86 4.24 2.97 -14.54
N ILE A 87 3.16 3.53 -14.00
CA ILE A 87 2.96 4.98 -13.92
C ILE A 87 3.69 5.53 -12.70
N SER A 88 4.54 6.52 -12.94
CA SER A 88 5.23 7.29 -11.90
C SER A 88 4.87 8.77 -11.99
N ASN A 89 5.20 9.51 -10.92
CA ASN A 89 5.03 10.96 -10.89
C ASN A 89 5.80 11.63 -12.05
N SER A 90 5.09 12.45 -12.82
CA SER A 90 5.59 13.14 -14.01
C SER A 90 4.82 14.45 -14.21
N SER A 91 5.18 15.24 -15.21
CA SER A 91 4.41 16.45 -15.58
C SER A 91 2.99 16.14 -16.08
N ARG A 92 2.69 14.88 -16.45
CA ARG A 92 1.41 14.47 -17.02
C ARG A 92 0.53 13.69 -16.04
N ALA A 93 1.14 12.98 -15.10
CA ALA A 93 0.45 12.08 -14.19
C ALA A 93 1.02 12.17 -12.77
N THR A 94 0.14 12.14 -11.78
CA THR A 94 0.47 12.19 -10.35
C THR A 94 -0.21 11.03 -9.64
N VAL A 95 0.59 10.21 -8.95
CA VAL A 95 0.12 9.17 -8.03
C VAL A 95 0.25 9.71 -6.61
N TYR A 96 -0.88 9.81 -5.93
CA TYR A 96 -0.97 10.29 -4.55
C TYR A 96 -0.75 9.16 -3.55
N GLU A 97 -0.30 9.50 -2.35
CA GLU A 97 -0.13 8.55 -1.23
C GLU A 97 -1.43 7.83 -0.85
N ASN A 98 -2.59 8.46 -1.10
CA ASN A 98 -3.89 7.86 -0.87
C ASN A 98 -4.32 6.84 -1.96
N GLY A 99 -3.46 6.57 -2.94
CA GLY A 99 -3.69 5.65 -4.05
C GLY A 99 -4.40 6.23 -5.26
N THR A 100 -4.75 7.53 -5.24
CA THR A 100 -5.38 8.19 -6.40
C THR A 100 -4.34 8.45 -7.49
N LEU A 101 -4.71 8.22 -8.74
CA LEU A 101 -3.97 8.61 -9.93
C LEU A 101 -4.73 9.72 -10.65
N ASP A 102 -4.09 10.87 -10.82
CA ASP A 102 -4.57 11.93 -11.69
C ASP A 102 -3.73 12.01 -12.95
N ILE A 103 -4.38 11.93 -14.12
CA ILE A 103 -3.80 12.20 -15.43
C ILE A 103 -4.30 13.58 -15.84
N LEU A 104 -3.41 14.58 -15.88
CA LEU A 104 -3.78 15.99 -16.07
C LEU A 104 -4.36 16.26 -17.46
N ILE A 105 -3.73 15.69 -18.48
CA ILE A 105 -4.11 15.82 -19.89
C ILE A 105 -4.18 14.40 -20.48
N THR A 106 -5.41 13.92 -20.66
CA THR A 106 -5.70 12.63 -21.29
C THR A 106 -5.50 12.67 -22.80
N THR A 107 -5.06 11.55 -23.35
CA THR A 107 -4.82 11.34 -24.78
C THR A 107 -5.47 10.04 -25.25
N SER A 108 -5.60 9.83 -26.56
CA SER A 108 -6.06 8.55 -27.12
C SER A 108 -5.24 7.32 -26.69
N LYS A 109 -3.99 7.50 -26.27
CA LYS A 109 -3.13 6.42 -25.74
C LYS A 109 -3.52 5.96 -24.34
N ASP A 110 -4.26 6.79 -23.60
CA ASP A 110 -4.75 6.47 -22.26
C ASP A 110 -6.06 5.67 -22.32
N TYR A 111 -6.56 5.30 -23.51
CA TYR A 111 -7.74 4.46 -23.63
C TYR A 111 -7.39 3.00 -23.35
N GLY A 112 -7.99 2.42 -22.31
CA GLY A 112 -7.84 1.00 -21.99
C GLY A 112 -8.09 0.69 -20.52
N THR A 113 -7.48 -0.40 -20.05
CA THR A 113 -7.49 -0.83 -18.66
C THR A 113 -6.24 -0.33 -17.95
N PHE A 114 -6.42 0.20 -16.75
CA PHE A 114 -5.38 0.67 -15.84
C PHE A 114 -5.31 -0.22 -14.60
#